data_AF-A0A6P0ZAG9-F1
#
_entry.id   AF-A0A6P0ZAG9-F1
#
_cell.length_a   1.000
_cell.length_b   1.000
_cell.length_c   1.000
_cell.angle_alpha   90.00
_cell.angle_beta   90.00
_cell.angle_gamma   90.00
#
_symmetry.space_group_name_H-M   'P 1'
#
loop_
_entity.id
_entity.type
_entity.pdbx_description
1 polymer ?
#
loop_
_entity_poly.entity_id
_entity_poly.type
_entity_poly.pdbx_seq_one_letter_code
_entity_poly.pdbx_strand_id
1 'polypeptide(L)'
;MQTQVIENWEVRDEPEHLRTIRDRIIHSTQPTYKLLDLYRQILIQGQVTAVGISEEQELLLSGLVVKEGAYIKVYNRIYELIFDIFWVESQV
;
A
#
# COMPACT_ATOMS: atom_id res chain seq x y z
N MET A 1 0.40 7.96 -22.33
CA MET A 1 -0.59 8.96 -21.89
C MET A 1 -1.49 8.33 -20.82
N GLN A 2 -1.09 8.33 -19.54
CA GLN A 2 -1.94 7.93 -18.41
C GLN A 2 -1.32 8.55 -17.14
N THR A 3 -1.43 9.87 -16.99
CA THR A 3 -0.75 10.58 -15.88
C THR A 3 -1.64 11.70 -15.31
N GLN A 4 -2.96 11.52 -15.31
CA GLN A 4 -3.89 12.55 -14.80
C GLN A 4 -4.78 12.07 -13.65
N VAL A 5 -4.62 10.83 -13.18
CA VAL A 5 -5.41 10.29 -12.06
C VAL A 5 -4.74 10.56 -10.71
N ILE A 6 -3.43 10.78 -10.68
CA ILE A 6 -2.63 10.86 -9.44
C ILE A 6 -2.62 12.28 -8.85
N GLU A 7 -2.76 13.35 -9.63
CA GLU A 7 -2.67 14.72 -9.08
C GLU A 7 -3.92 15.20 -8.32
N ASN A 8 -5.07 14.52 -8.48
CA ASN A 8 -6.35 15.01 -7.95
C ASN A 8 -6.98 14.16 -6.83
N TRP A 9 -6.33 13.09 -6.35
CA TRP A 9 -6.87 12.31 -5.23
C TRP A 9 -6.78 13.06 -3.90
N GLU A 10 -5.82 13.97 -3.73
CA GLU A 10 -5.75 14.83 -2.54
C GLU A 10 -6.91 15.83 -2.43
N VAL A 11 -7.64 16.06 -3.52
CA VAL A 11 -8.67 17.11 -3.65
C VAL A 11 -10.09 16.54 -3.77
N ARG A 12 -10.25 15.22 -3.92
CA ARG A 12 -11.56 14.52 -3.96
C ARG A 12 -11.87 13.84 -2.64
N ASP A 13 -13.16 13.75 -2.30
CA ASP A 13 -13.87 13.28 -1.08
C ASP A 13 -13.32 12.10 -0.22
N GLU A 14 -12.15 11.52 -0.48
CA GLU A 14 -11.53 10.46 0.34
C GLU A 14 -10.06 10.75 0.78
N PRO A 15 -9.61 12.00 1.03
CA PRO A 15 -8.20 12.26 1.31
C PRO A 15 -7.77 11.74 2.68
N GLU A 16 -8.69 11.61 3.64
CA GLU A 16 -8.35 11.21 5.01
C GLU A 16 -7.88 9.76 5.09
N HIS A 17 -8.59 8.81 4.47
CA HIS A 17 -8.22 7.39 4.52
C HIS A 17 -6.84 7.13 3.90
N LEU A 18 -6.55 7.72 2.74
CA LEU A 18 -5.26 7.59 2.06
C LEU A 18 -4.12 8.18 2.88
N ARG A 19 -4.33 9.35 3.49
CA ARG A 19 -3.36 9.97 4.39
C ARG A 19 -3.14 9.11 5.63
N THR A 20 -4.21 8.56 6.23
CA THR A 20 -4.09 7.65 7.38
C THR A 20 -3.33 6.37 7.02
N ILE A 21 -3.60 5.77 5.86
CA ILE A 21 -2.87 4.59 5.36
C ILE A 21 -1.37 4.91 5.23
N ARG A 22 -1.06 6.02 4.54
CA ARG A 22 0.32 6.48 4.35
C ARG A 22 1.03 6.70 5.68
N ASP A 23 0.42 7.51 6.55
CA ASP A 23 0.98 7.88 7.84
C ASP A 23 1.23 6.63 8.68
N ARG A 24 0.30 5.67 8.66
CA ARG A 24 0.44 4.40 9.36
C ARG A 24 1.58 3.53 8.84
N ILE A 25 1.90 3.56 7.54
CA ILE A 25 3.03 2.80 6.98
C ILE A 25 4.36 3.49 7.32
N ILE A 26 4.41 4.81 7.26
CA ILE A 26 5.60 5.61 7.57
C ILE A 26 5.91 5.59 9.07
N HIS A 27 4.88 5.67 9.90
CA HIS A 27 4.96 5.66 11.38
C HIS A 27 4.67 4.28 11.98
N SER A 28 4.71 3.22 11.18
CA SER A 28 4.54 1.85 11.66
C SER A 28 5.63 1.48 12.66
N THR A 29 5.30 0.57 13.57
CA THR A 29 6.25 -0.09 14.46
C THR A 29 7.33 -0.87 13.70
N GLN A 30 7.05 -1.32 12.48
CA GLN A 30 7.99 -2.03 11.64
C GLN A 30 8.79 -1.05 10.76
N PRO A 31 10.03 -1.39 10.38
CA PRO A 31 10.81 -0.59 9.47
C PRO A 31 10.06 -0.35 8.15
N THR A 32 9.81 0.93 7.84
CA THR A 32 9.08 1.36 6.64
C THR A 32 9.63 0.72 5.37
N TYR A 33 10.96 0.62 5.23
CA TYR A 33 11.60 0.00 4.07
C TYR A 33 11.19 -1.48 3.86
N LYS A 34 10.95 -2.26 4.93
CA LYS A 34 10.50 -3.66 4.79
C LYS A 34 9.04 -3.75 4.39
N LEU A 35 8.20 -2.88 4.93
CA LEU A 35 6.78 -2.79 4.57
C LEU A 35 6.64 -2.41 3.10
N LEU A 36 7.43 -1.42 2.67
CA LEU A 36 7.48 -0.95 1.30
C LEU A 36 8.02 -2.03 0.35
N ASP A 37 9.04 -2.79 0.75
CA ASP A 37 9.55 -3.91 -0.06
C ASP A 37 8.51 -5.01 -0.24
N LEU A 38 7.83 -5.42 0.84
CA LEU A 38 6.75 -6.39 0.78
C LEU A 38 5.59 -5.88 -0.09
N TYR A 39 5.21 -4.62 0.09
CA TYR A 39 4.14 -4.02 -0.71
C TYR A 39 4.52 -3.92 -2.20
N ARG A 40 5.78 -3.60 -2.52
CA ARG A 40 6.31 -3.64 -3.89
C ARG A 40 6.19 -5.04 -4.50
N GLN A 41 6.47 -6.10 -3.74
CA GLN A 41 6.27 -7.46 -4.22
C GLN A 41 4.79 -7.74 -4.54
N ILE A 42 3.87 -7.24 -3.71
CA ILE A 42 2.42 -7.34 -3.98
C ILE A 42 2.03 -6.60 -5.25
N LEU A 43 2.55 -5.39 -5.49
CA LEU A 43 2.27 -4.63 -6.72
C LEU A 43 2.78 -5.34 -7.97
N ILE A 44 3.96 -5.95 -7.91
CA ILE A 44 4.57 -6.64 -9.06
C ILE A 44 3.87 -7.99 -9.33
N GLN A 45 3.59 -8.76 -8.28
CA GLN A 45 3.01 -10.10 -8.39
C GLN A 45 1.47 -10.09 -8.44
N GLY A 46 0.84 -8.96 -8.09
CA GLY A 46 -0.60 -8.80 -7.91
C GLY A 46 -1.13 -9.37 -6.58
N GLN A 47 -0.50 -10.43 -6.08
CA GLN A 47 -0.78 -11.04 -4.78
C GLN A 47 0.45 -11.77 -4.26
N VAL A 48 0.62 -11.80 -2.94
CA VAL A 48 1.68 -12.59 -2.27
C VAL A 48 1.05 -13.59 -1.31
N THR A 49 1.77 -14.65 -0.97
CA THR A 49 1.29 -15.61 0.03
C THR A 49 1.36 -14.98 1.41
N ALA A 50 0.28 -15.08 2.19
CA ALA A 50 0.24 -14.61 3.56
C ALA A 50 1.05 -15.57 4.46
N VAL A 51 2.28 -15.22 4.78
CA VAL A 51 3.19 -16.00 5.63
C VAL A 51 2.96 -15.72 7.13
N GLY A 52 2.21 -14.66 7.46
CA GLY A 52 1.86 -14.27 8.82
C GLY A 52 2.98 -13.53 9.55
N ILE A 53 3.88 -12.87 8.81
CA ILE A 53 4.96 -12.06 9.39
C ILE A 53 4.44 -10.68 9.83
N SER A 54 5.17 -10.02 10.73
CA SER A 54 4.75 -8.73 11.31
C SER A 54 4.51 -7.65 10.24
N GLU A 55 5.29 -7.64 9.17
CA GLU A 55 5.14 -6.72 8.04
C GLU A 55 3.77 -6.85 7.34
N GLU A 56 3.30 -8.08 7.16
CA GLU A 56 1.99 -8.35 6.58
C GLU A 56 0.88 -7.86 7.50
N GLN A 57 1.02 -8.08 8.81
CA GLN A 57 0.04 -7.61 9.78
C GLN A 57 -0.05 -6.08 9.76
N GLU A 58 1.07 -5.37 9.68
CA GLU A 58 1.08 -3.91 9.60
C GLU A 58 0.43 -3.39 8.31
N LEU A 59 0.67 -4.05 7.16
CA LEU A 59 0.01 -3.70 5.90
C LEU A 59 -1.51 -3.99 5.93
N LEU A 60 -1.94 -5.07 6.58
CA LEU A 60 -3.36 -5.38 6.77
C LEU A 60 -4.03 -4.38 7.71
N LEU A 61 -3.32 -4.02 8.77
CA LEU A 61 -3.76 -3.03 9.75
C LEU A 61 -3.83 -1.63 9.14
N SER A 62 -2.96 -1.30 8.18
CA SER A 62 -3.05 -0.04 7.45
C SER A 62 -4.30 0.02 6.57
N GLY A 63 -4.86 -1.11 6.15
CA GLY A 63 -5.97 -1.17 5.22
C GLY A 63 -5.55 -0.99 3.76
N LEU A 64 -4.24 -0.92 3.50
CA LEU A 64 -3.69 -0.86 2.14
C LEU A 64 -3.92 -2.18 1.40
N VAL A 65 -3.73 -3.28 2.12
CA VAL A 65 -3.88 -4.63 1.58
C VAL A 65 -4.92 -5.41 2.37
N VAL A 66 -5.46 -6.44 1.74
CA VAL A 66 -6.43 -7.35 2.34
C VAL A 66 -5.95 -8.78 2.17
N LYS A 67 -6.17 -9.60 3.20
CA LYS A 67 -5.90 -11.02 3.17
C LYS A 67 -7.12 -11.74 2.62
N GLU A 68 -6.96 -12.35 1.45
CA GLU A 68 -7.97 -13.20 0.81
C GLU A 68 -7.50 -14.65 0.86
N GLY A 69 -7.96 -15.38 1.87
CA GLY A 69 -7.57 -16.77 2.11
C GLY A 69 -6.08 -16.90 2.48
N ALA A 70 -5.32 -17.58 1.62
CA ALA A 70 -3.88 -17.79 1.79
C ALA A 70 -3.03 -16.68 1.18
N TYR A 71 -3.65 -15.67 0.55
CA TYR A 71 -2.94 -14.61 -0.17
C TYR A 71 -3.27 -13.23 0.38
N ILE A 72 -2.40 -12.28 0.10
CA ILE A 72 -2.55 -10.87 0.41
C ILE A 72 -2.49 -10.11 -0.91
N LYS A 73 -3.46 -9.25 -1.13
CA LYS A 73 -3.56 -8.39 -2.32
C LYS A 73 -3.96 -6.98 -1.92
N VAL A 74 -3.77 -6.02 -2.81
CA VAL A 74 -4.18 -4.64 -2.53
C VAL A 74 -5.71 -4.57 -2.41
N TYR A 75 -6.19 -3.86 -1.39
CA TYR A 75 -7.63 -3.81 -1.08
C TYR A 75 -8.43 -3.17 -2.21
N ASN A 76 -7.93 -2.06 -2.76
CA ASN A 76 -8.57 -1.33 -3.83
C ASN A 76 -7.55 -0.98 -4.92
N ARG A 77 -7.93 -1.15 -6.19
CA ARG A 77 -7.11 -0.80 -7.35
C ARG A 77 -6.77 0.69 -7.42
N ILE A 78 -7.58 1.56 -6.81
CA ILE A 78 -7.24 2.99 -6.66
C ILE A 78 -5.99 3.16 -5.80
N TYR A 79 -5.80 2.34 -4.76
CA TYR A 79 -4.61 2.39 -3.91
C TYR A 79 -3.36 1.96 -4.69
N GLU A 80 -3.47 0.97 -5.57
CA GLU A 80 -2.36 0.58 -6.47
C GLU A 80 -1.94 1.70 -7.43
N LEU A 81 -2.88 2.58 -7.80
CA LEU A 81 -2.59 3.72 -8.68
C LEU A 81 -1.97 4.91 -7.95
N ILE A 82 -2.17 5.01 -6.63
CA ILE A 82 -1.68 6.12 -5.79
C ILE A 82 -0.38 5.74 -5.10
N PHE A 83 -0.37 4.58 -4.45
CA PHE A 83 0.80 3.94 -3.86
C PHE A 83 1.41 3.02 -4.89
N ASP A 84 1.77 3.56 -6.04
CA ASP A 84 2.40 2.76 -7.09
C ASP A 84 3.91 2.58 -6.83
N ILE A 85 4.61 1.89 -7.72
CA ILE A 85 6.06 1.68 -7.61
C ILE A 85 6.82 3.01 -7.52
N PHE A 86 6.42 4.05 -8.26
CA PHE A 86 7.05 5.37 -8.18
C PHE A 86 6.89 6.01 -6.81
N TRP A 87 5.70 5.89 -6.20
CA TRP A 87 5.49 6.36 -4.84
C TRP A 87 6.37 5.61 -3.83
N VAL A 88 6.44 4.28 -3.95
CA VAL A 88 7.28 3.43 -3.08
C VAL A 88 8.75 3.83 -3.19
N GLU A 89 9.27 4.01 -4.41
CA GLU A 89 10.65 4.43 -4.64
C GLU A 89 10.92 5.85 -4.15
N SER A 90 9.91 6.73 -4.13
CA SER A 90 10.04 8.08 -3.57
C SER A 90 10.12 8.10 -2.04
N GLN A 91 9.76 7.02 -1.33
CA GLN A 91 9.84 6.95 0.14
C GLN A 91 11.11 6.22 0.64
N VAL A 92 11.97 5.71 -0.25
CA VAL A 92 13.23 5.02 0.08
C VAL A 92 14.40 5.99 0.16
#